data_AF-A0A165X0B2-F1
#
_entry.id   AF-A0A165X0B2-F1
#
_cell.length_a   1.000
_cell.length_b   1.000
_cell.length_c   1.000
_cell.angle_alpha   90.00
_cell.angle_beta   90.00
_cell.angle_gamma   90.00
#
_symmetry.space_group_name_H-M   'P 1'
#
loop_
_entity.id
_entity.type
_entity.pdbx_description
1 polymer ?
#
loop_
_entity_poly.entity_id
_entity_poly.type
_entity_poly.pdbx_seq_one_letter_code
_entity_poly.pdbx_strand_id
1 'polypeptide(L)'
;MASLAEVLKNGESSKIDLDSPKASQYLDQLTTFPLSHLLSEPANLSSTSSQLTNALTNLCTSSYPTFLSLHTTTSDLTSTLDSFSSTLDGLLEDLPSLETSARSLSSEITSVQASRRRAALVLEHSAKLQDVLEIPLLAEACVRNGYFQEALDLAAHAATIAARFPAVSVIQDVRLEVDAAVRTLLAQLLGMLREPAKLPQLFKAVNFLRRMQVLPEHELALAFLTGRLETLEYSLRALGLEKKGVDKDREKEVWVRFMKRYVDAWREGVHDLITQYTAIFLERATPSDLAALQTLLPAATAHLLNGLLEELGEALPRIADPTALNSLLTQLTYCATSFARVGLDFRSLLPPLFAGAVARTVGNEICAAKEQFARTLETNKSRPSRSWLFTGTGAPVHPPTNVLDSPPHVPPAILASYPPLANYANALLTTLNSLRLLAPKSILSELSRTLDTALAESASVLLGYAREQGEGEEKEVVRAAGETFVKAFVPFVRRALLEGVYGEKSETGMEEKLRSVLDDWAVLLQDGLSNGTSESTTA
;
A
#
# COMPACT_ATOMS: atom_id res chain seq x y z
N MET A 1 3.12 71.74 91.44
CA MET A 1 4.20 72.68 91.82
C MET A 1 3.64 73.78 92.73
N ALA A 2 3.46 73.46 94.02
CA ALA A 2 3.46 74.42 95.12
C ALA A 2 4.10 73.64 96.27
N SER A 3 5.42 73.78 96.37
CA SER A 3 6.28 72.94 97.19
C SER A 3 6.09 73.30 98.67
N LEU A 4 6.27 72.31 99.53
CA LEU A 4 6.31 72.38 101.00
C LEU A 4 7.14 73.57 101.55
N ALA A 5 8.02 74.15 100.72
CA ALA A 5 8.76 75.38 100.98
C ALA A 5 7.86 76.61 101.19
N GLU A 6 6.69 76.72 100.55
CA GLU A 6 5.73 77.82 100.81
C GLU A 6 5.04 77.68 102.18
N VAL A 7 4.79 76.44 102.63
CA VAL A 7 4.16 76.18 103.95
C VAL A 7 5.13 76.46 105.09
N LEU A 8 6.42 76.19 104.91
CA LEU A 8 7.46 76.43 105.92
C LEU A 8 7.97 77.89 105.94
N LYS A 9 7.79 78.67 104.87
CA LYS A 9 8.20 80.10 104.81
C LYS A 9 7.28 81.06 105.58
N ASN A 10 6.06 80.64 105.92
CA ASN A 10 5.13 81.47 106.71
C ASN A 10 5.48 81.55 108.21
N GLY A 11 6.57 80.92 108.65
CA GLY A 11 6.97 80.84 110.07
C GLY A 11 7.67 82.08 110.64
N GLU A 12 8.22 82.98 109.82
CA GLU A 12 9.00 84.12 110.34
C GLU A 12 8.66 85.43 109.61
N SER A 13 7.93 86.29 110.33
CA SER A 13 7.73 87.73 110.13
C SER A 13 6.71 88.24 109.09
N SER A 14 5.74 89.00 109.64
CA SER A 14 5.16 90.25 109.08
C SER A 14 3.90 90.21 108.20
N LYS A 15 2.73 90.08 108.85
CA LYS A 15 1.71 91.13 109.07
C LYS A 15 0.46 90.42 109.63
N ILE A 16 -0.01 90.83 110.80
CA ILE A 16 -1.24 90.28 111.38
C ILE A 16 -2.39 90.81 110.52
N ASP A 17 -2.88 89.97 109.61
CA ASP A 17 -4.00 90.29 108.73
C ASP A 17 -5.31 90.06 109.47
N LEU A 18 -5.79 91.11 110.16
CA LEU A 18 -6.99 91.07 111.00
C LEU A 18 -8.30 91.01 110.17
N ASP A 19 -8.22 91.16 108.84
CA ASP A 19 -9.37 91.16 107.92
C ASP A 19 -9.69 89.76 107.34
N SER A 20 -8.92 88.73 107.72
CA SER A 20 -9.27 87.34 107.39
C SER A 20 -10.60 86.94 108.07
N PRO A 21 -11.53 86.26 107.37
CA PRO A 21 -12.85 85.92 107.92
C PRO A 21 -12.79 85.00 109.15
N LYS A 22 -11.64 84.33 109.37
CA LYS A 22 -11.40 83.53 110.58
C LYS A 22 -10.89 84.37 111.75
N ALA A 23 -10.18 85.47 111.49
CA ALA A 23 -9.73 86.41 112.52
C ALA A 23 -10.89 87.26 113.04
N SER A 24 -11.81 87.69 112.17
CA SER A 24 -13.01 88.45 112.55
C SER A 24 -13.97 87.63 113.43
N GLN A 25 -14.18 86.34 113.14
CA GLN A 25 -15.00 85.46 113.97
C GLN A 25 -14.43 85.23 115.37
N TYR A 26 -13.10 85.18 115.48
CA TYR A 26 -12.43 85.00 116.77
C TYR A 26 -12.43 86.30 117.59
N LEU A 27 -12.31 87.46 116.95
CA LEU A 27 -12.47 88.76 117.61
C LEU A 27 -13.88 88.98 118.15
N ASP A 28 -14.93 88.59 117.41
CA ASP A 28 -16.32 88.62 117.89
C ASP A 28 -16.49 87.75 119.14
N GLN A 29 -15.85 86.57 119.19
CA GLN A 29 -15.87 85.71 120.38
C GLN A 29 -15.15 86.35 121.58
N LEU A 30 -14.01 87.02 121.36
CA LEU A 30 -13.27 87.76 122.40
C LEU A 30 -14.12 88.86 123.06
N THR A 31 -15.02 89.52 122.32
CA THR A 31 -15.87 90.58 122.88
C THR A 31 -16.97 90.09 123.82
N THR A 32 -17.26 88.78 123.82
CA THR A 32 -18.30 88.18 124.68
C THR A 32 -17.78 87.67 126.03
N PHE A 33 -16.47 87.73 126.28
CA PHE A 33 -15.87 87.20 127.51
C PHE A 33 -15.65 88.27 128.61
N PRO A 34 -15.83 87.92 129.90
CA PRO A 34 -15.58 88.83 131.02
C PRO A 34 -14.08 89.13 131.22
N LEU A 35 -13.75 90.33 131.72
CA LEU A 35 -12.39 90.93 131.75
C LEU A 35 -11.28 90.03 132.35
N SER A 36 -11.60 89.17 133.31
CA SER A 36 -10.64 88.24 133.93
C SER A 36 -10.15 87.13 132.99
N HIS A 37 -10.97 86.75 132.00
CA HIS A 37 -10.61 85.77 130.98
C HIS A 37 -9.77 86.38 129.85
N LEU A 38 -10.08 87.62 129.45
CA LEU A 38 -9.34 88.34 128.42
C LEU A 38 -7.87 88.57 128.79
N LEU A 39 -7.57 88.72 130.09
CA LEU A 39 -6.21 88.90 130.60
C LEU A 39 -5.39 87.59 130.63
N SER A 40 -6.02 86.42 130.67
CA SER A 40 -5.34 85.12 130.69
C SER A 40 -5.25 84.45 129.30
N GLU A 41 -6.02 84.93 128.33
CA GLU A 41 -6.07 84.41 126.96
C GLU A 41 -4.75 84.51 126.16
N PRO A 42 -3.92 85.57 126.28
CA PRO A 42 -2.63 85.63 125.60
C PRO A 42 -1.66 84.52 126.05
N ALA A 43 -1.73 84.13 127.33
CA ALA A 43 -0.90 83.05 127.87
C ALA A 43 -1.36 81.68 127.36
N ASN A 44 -2.68 81.46 127.21
CA ASN A 44 -3.22 80.24 126.61
C ASN A 44 -2.96 80.15 125.09
N LEU A 45 -3.05 81.26 124.35
CA LEU A 45 -2.71 81.29 122.93
C LEU A 45 -1.23 81.02 122.69
N SER A 46 -0.34 81.58 123.51
CA SER A 46 1.10 81.28 123.46
C SER A 46 1.38 79.79 123.76
N SER A 47 0.69 79.22 124.75
CA SER A 47 0.81 77.79 125.09
C SER A 47 0.29 76.87 123.97
N THR A 48 -0.85 77.19 123.37
CA THR A 48 -1.42 76.38 122.27
C THR A 48 -0.62 76.54 120.98
N SER A 49 -0.13 77.73 120.66
CA SER A 49 0.76 77.94 119.51
C SER A 49 2.06 77.16 119.65
N SER A 50 2.67 77.14 120.84
CA SER A 50 3.90 76.37 121.09
C SER A 50 3.66 74.86 121.06
N GLN A 51 2.47 74.38 121.46
CA GLN A 51 2.07 72.99 121.27
C GLN A 51 1.85 72.64 119.80
N LEU A 52 1.19 73.51 119.03
CA LEU A 52 0.94 73.31 117.61
C LEU A 52 2.24 73.35 116.80
N THR A 53 3.15 74.28 117.07
CA THR A 53 4.45 74.30 116.40
C THR A 53 5.23 73.04 116.72
N ASN A 54 5.30 72.60 117.99
CA ASN A 54 5.93 71.33 118.35
C ASN A 54 5.26 70.11 117.69
N ALA A 55 3.93 70.11 117.54
CA ALA A 55 3.22 69.05 116.83
C ALA A 55 3.52 69.07 115.32
N LEU A 56 3.68 70.24 114.73
CA LEU A 56 3.98 70.42 113.30
C LEU A 56 5.45 70.11 113.01
N THR A 57 6.40 70.50 113.87
CA THR A 57 7.79 70.03 113.75
C THR A 57 7.89 68.53 113.96
N ASN A 58 7.17 67.95 114.92
CA ASN A 58 7.11 66.50 115.08
C ASN A 58 6.45 65.81 113.88
N LEU A 59 5.44 66.41 113.25
CA LEU A 59 4.82 65.86 112.04
C LEU A 59 5.77 65.97 110.84
N CYS A 60 6.36 67.13 110.59
CA CYS A 60 7.34 67.32 109.51
C CYS A 60 8.57 66.44 109.69
N THR A 61 9.05 66.19 110.92
CA THR A 61 10.21 65.32 111.16
C THR A 61 9.84 63.83 111.15
N SER A 62 8.69 63.45 111.71
CA SER A 62 8.25 62.04 111.69
C SER A 62 7.74 61.57 110.33
N SER A 63 7.15 62.47 109.54
CA SER A 63 6.53 62.15 108.24
C SER A 63 7.27 62.74 107.02
N TYR A 64 8.49 63.25 107.19
CA TYR A 64 9.38 63.65 106.08
C TYR A 64 9.54 62.57 104.98
N PRO A 65 9.70 61.27 105.30
CA PRO A 65 9.82 60.22 104.29
C PRO A 65 8.59 60.11 103.39
N THR A 66 7.40 60.35 103.93
CA THR A 66 6.13 60.28 103.20
C THR A 66 6.00 61.41 102.19
N PHE A 67 6.45 62.62 102.53
CA PHE A 67 6.48 63.75 101.59
C PHE A 67 7.51 63.54 100.48
N LEU A 68 8.68 62.97 100.80
CA LEU A 68 9.68 62.66 99.78
C LEU A 68 9.16 61.61 98.80
N SER A 69 8.49 60.56 99.31
CA SER A 69 7.83 59.53 98.49
C SER A 69 6.70 60.11 97.61
N LEU A 70 5.91 61.06 98.13
CA LEU A 70 4.85 61.71 97.36
C LEU A 70 5.44 62.56 96.22
N HIS A 71 6.56 63.23 96.47
CA HIS A 71 7.27 63.98 95.43
C HIS A 71 7.88 63.05 94.37
N THR A 72 8.56 61.97 94.76
CA THR A 72 9.15 61.02 93.80
C THR A 72 8.05 60.39 92.94
N THR A 73 6.98 59.89 93.55
CA THR A 73 5.85 59.29 92.82
C THR A 73 5.16 60.27 91.87
N THR A 74 5.03 61.54 92.23
CA THR A 74 4.45 62.56 91.34
C THR A 74 5.38 62.90 90.16
N SER A 75 6.69 62.97 90.41
CA SER A 75 7.69 63.21 89.37
C SER A 75 7.77 62.02 88.39
N ASP A 76 7.76 60.79 88.92
CA ASP A 76 7.78 59.56 88.12
C ASP A 76 6.50 59.45 87.26
N LEU A 77 5.34 59.81 87.81
CA LEU A 77 4.08 59.85 87.07
C LEU A 77 4.13 60.85 85.90
N THR A 78 4.70 62.03 86.14
CA THR A 78 4.83 63.05 85.07
C THR A 78 5.74 62.55 83.94
N SER A 79 6.89 61.98 84.27
CA SER A 79 7.82 61.40 83.29
C SER A 79 7.20 60.26 82.48
N THR A 80 6.44 59.38 83.12
CA THR A 80 5.76 58.27 82.44
C THR A 80 4.64 58.76 81.51
N LEU A 81 3.91 59.81 81.87
CA LEU A 81 2.94 60.45 80.98
C LEU A 81 3.60 61.13 79.77
N ASP A 82 4.73 61.81 79.96
CA ASP A 82 5.47 62.42 78.86
C ASP A 82 6.02 61.35 77.90
N SER A 83 6.55 60.24 78.44
CA SER A 83 6.98 59.09 77.63
C SER A 83 5.81 58.39 76.94
N PHE A 84 4.64 58.31 77.57
CA PHE A 84 3.45 57.74 76.95
C PHE A 84 2.97 58.62 75.79
N SER A 85 2.95 59.94 75.98
CA SER A 85 2.59 60.89 74.93
C SER A 85 3.50 60.76 73.71
N SER A 86 4.83 60.74 73.91
CA SER A 86 5.77 60.63 72.79
C SER A 86 5.66 59.29 72.05
N THR A 87 5.36 58.20 72.75
CA THR A 87 5.10 56.90 72.13
C THR A 87 3.80 56.91 71.31
N LEU A 88 2.79 57.62 71.81
CA LEU A 88 1.49 57.74 71.14
C LEU A 88 1.61 58.61 69.88
N ASP A 89 2.41 59.68 69.93
CA ASP A 89 2.73 60.50 68.75
C ASP A 89 3.52 59.70 67.70
N GLY A 90 4.52 58.91 68.12
CA GLY A 90 5.23 58.00 67.22
C GLY A 90 4.31 56.97 66.56
N LEU A 91 3.36 56.40 67.31
CA LEU A 91 2.36 55.50 66.75
C LEU A 91 1.46 56.20 65.72
N LEU A 92 1.12 57.47 65.96
CA LEU A 92 0.29 58.29 65.08
C LEU A 92 1.02 58.65 63.78
N GLU A 93 2.34 58.83 63.82
CA GLU A 93 3.20 59.04 62.66
C GLU A 93 3.46 57.75 61.85
N ASP A 94 3.56 56.60 62.51
CA ASP A 94 3.84 55.32 61.85
C ASP A 94 2.60 54.70 61.18
N LEU A 95 1.39 54.95 61.71
CA LEU A 95 0.13 54.37 61.20
C LEU A 95 -0.12 54.63 59.70
N PRO A 96 0.05 55.87 59.18
CA PRO A 96 -0.10 56.17 57.75
C PRO A 96 0.91 55.45 56.88
N SER A 97 2.15 55.28 57.35
CA SER A 97 3.21 54.58 56.61
C SER A 97 2.88 53.08 56.49
N LEU A 98 2.34 52.49 57.57
CA LEU A 98 1.86 51.12 57.60
C LEU A 98 0.64 50.93 56.69
N GLU A 99 -0.32 51.86 56.73
CA GLU A 99 -1.49 51.82 55.86
C GLU A 99 -1.11 51.92 54.38
N THR A 100 -0.19 52.82 54.04
CA THR A 100 0.30 52.99 52.66
C THR A 100 1.00 51.73 52.16
N SER A 101 1.84 51.12 53.00
CA SER A 101 2.52 49.85 52.70
C SER A 101 1.55 48.68 52.59
N ALA A 102 0.50 48.64 53.41
CA ALA A 102 -0.54 47.62 53.32
C ALA A 102 -1.37 47.75 52.02
N ARG A 103 -1.66 48.98 51.58
CA ARG A 103 -2.36 49.23 50.30
C ARG A 103 -1.50 48.87 49.09
N SER A 104 -0.20 49.22 49.09
CA SER A 104 0.71 48.84 48.00
C SER A 104 0.87 47.32 47.94
N LEU A 105 1.06 46.67 49.10
CA LEU A 105 1.13 45.22 49.21
C LEU A 105 -0.16 44.55 48.70
N SER A 106 -1.34 45.08 49.04
CA SER A 106 -2.62 44.55 48.54
C SER A 106 -2.72 44.62 47.02
N SER A 107 -2.29 45.73 46.41
CA SER A 107 -2.28 45.91 44.95
C SER A 107 -1.33 44.91 44.27
N GLU A 108 -0.10 44.77 44.78
CA GLU A 108 0.90 43.85 44.22
C GLU A 108 0.50 42.38 44.39
N ILE A 109 0.03 42.01 45.59
CA ILE A 109 -0.42 40.65 45.92
C ILE A 109 -1.56 40.21 45.02
N THR A 110 -2.44 41.12 44.57
CA THR A 110 -3.56 40.72 43.71
C THR A 110 -3.07 40.14 42.38
N SER A 111 -2.03 40.73 41.78
CA SER A 111 -1.44 40.22 40.53
C SER A 111 -0.71 38.88 40.73
N VAL A 112 0.01 38.75 41.85
CA VAL A 112 0.74 37.53 42.23
C VAL A 112 -0.22 36.41 42.64
N GLN A 113 -1.33 36.73 43.30
CA GLN A 113 -2.39 35.77 43.59
C GLN A 113 -3.07 35.30 42.32
N ALA A 114 -3.32 36.18 41.35
CA ALA A 114 -3.88 35.79 40.06
C ALA A 114 -2.93 34.83 39.31
N SER A 115 -1.62 35.11 39.27
CA SER A 115 -0.63 34.22 38.66
C SER A 115 -0.52 32.89 39.41
N ARG A 116 -0.49 32.92 40.76
CA ARG A 116 -0.45 31.71 41.59
C ARG A 116 -1.72 30.87 41.45
N ARG A 117 -2.90 31.49 41.35
CA ARG A 117 -4.17 30.79 41.07
C ARG A 117 -4.15 30.13 39.69
N ARG A 118 -3.64 30.82 38.66
CA ARG A 118 -3.45 30.24 37.32
C ARG A 118 -2.47 29.05 37.35
N ALA A 119 -1.32 29.21 38.02
CA ALA A 119 -0.33 28.14 38.15
C ALA A 119 -0.86 26.94 38.94
N ALA A 120 -1.61 27.18 40.03
CA ALA A 120 -2.26 26.14 40.81
C ALA A 120 -3.29 25.37 39.97
N LEU A 121 -4.10 26.06 39.16
CA LEU A 121 -5.08 25.44 38.27
C LEU A 121 -4.40 24.56 37.20
N VAL A 122 -3.31 25.05 36.60
CA VAL A 122 -2.52 24.26 35.63
C VAL A 122 -1.89 23.05 36.30
N LEU A 123 -1.35 23.20 37.52
CA LEU A 123 -0.76 22.09 38.27
C LEU A 123 -1.81 21.02 38.61
N GLU A 124 -3.00 21.44 39.06
CA GLU A 124 -4.12 20.56 39.39
C GLU A 124 -4.61 19.74 38.19
N HIS A 125 -4.57 20.32 36.98
CA HIS A 125 -5.00 19.66 35.75
C HIS A 125 -3.86 19.23 34.82
N SER A 126 -2.63 19.23 35.32
CA SER A 126 -1.41 18.92 34.55
C SER A 126 -1.45 17.52 33.94
N ALA A 127 -1.90 16.51 34.70
CA ALA A 127 -2.03 15.14 34.20
C ALA A 127 -3.00 15.04 33.01
N LYS A 128 -4.16 15.71 33.08
CA LYS A 128 -5.15 15.70 31.99
C LYS A 128 -4.63 16.44 30.74
N LEU A 129 -3.84 17.49 30.93
CA LEU A 129 -3.17 18.21 29.85
C LEU A 129 -2.13 17.32 29.18
N GLN A 130 -1.35 16.57 29.97
CA GLN A 130 -0.40 15.59 29.47
C GLN A 130 -1.11 14.50 28.66
N ASP A 131 -2.21 13.93 29.17
CA ASP A 131 -2.98 12.92 28.45
C ASP A 131 -3.43 13.41 27.06
N VAL A 132 -3.86 14.67 26.94
CA VAL A 132 -4.27 15.27 25.66
C VAL A 132 -3.07 15.48 24.72
N LEU A 133 -1.92 15.88 25.26
CA LEU A 133 -0.69 16.07 24.49
C LEU A 133 -0.02 14.75 24.09
N GLU A 134 -0.32 13.64 24.77
CA GLU A 134 0.18 12.30 24.43
C GLU A 134 -0.63 11.61 23.30
N ILE A 135 -1.85 12.09 23.00
CA ILE A 135 -2.72 11.51 21.96
C ILE A 135 -2.01 11.33 20.60
N PRO A 136 -1.29 12.34 20.05
CA PRO A 136 -0.64 12.19 18.76
C PRO A 136 0.44 11.09 18.77
N LEU A 137 1.27 11.05 19.81
CA LEU A 137 2.31 10.03 19.97
C LEU A 137 1.70 8.63 20.07
N LEU A 138 0.60 8.50 20.81
CA LEU A 138 -0.11 7.24 20.98
C LEU A 138 -0.80 6.81 19.68
N ALA A 139 -1.38 7.74 18.93
CA ALA A 139 -1.95 7.49 17.60
C ALA A 139 -0.87 6.99 16.62
N GLU A 140 0.30 7.63 16.57
CA GLU A 140 1.42 7.13 15.76
C GLU A 140 1.88 5.73 16.16
N ALA A 141 1.99 5.46 17.47
CA ALA A 141 2.37 4.15 17.97
C ALA A 141 1.34 3.07 17.60
N CYS A 142 0.05 3.37 17.70
CA CYS A 142 -1.02 2.47 17.27
C CYS A 142 -0.93 2.17 15.76
N VAL A 143 -0.69 3.19 14.93
CA VAL A 143 -0.51 3.01 13.48
C VAL A 143 0.71 2.15 13.17
N ARG A 144 1.87 2.42 13.79
CA ARG A 144 3.09 1.61 13.60
C ARG A 144 2.91 0.14 14.02
N ASN A 145 2.10 -0.11 15.05
CA ASN A 145 1.86 -1.46 15.57
C ASN A 145 0.71 -2.20 14.88
N GLY A 146 -0.01 -1.58 13.94
CA GLY A 146 -1.14 -2.19 13.24
C GLY A 146 -2.47 -2.19 14.01
N TYR A 147 -2.56 -1.44 15.11
CA TYR A 147 -3.78 -1.25 15.90
C TYR A 147 -4.66 -0.16 15.27
N PHE A 148 -5.24 -0.49 14.11
CA PHE A 148 -5.98 0.47 13.27
C PHE A 148 -7.29 0.96 13.90
N GLN A 149 -7.93 0.12 14.70
CA GLN A 149 -9.17 0.48 15.39
C GLN A 149 -8.92 1.61 16.39
N GLU A 150 -7.95 1.39 17.26
CA GLU A 150 -7.57 2.27 18.36
C GLU A 150 -7.06 3.61 17.81
N ALA A 151 -6.29 3.59 16.72
CA ALA A 151 -5.83 4.81 16.04
C ALA A 151 -7.01 5.67 15.54
N LEU A 152 -8.05 5.05 14.96
CA LEU A 152 -9.23 5.78 14.48
C LEU A 152 -10.09 6.31 15.63
N ASP A 153 -10.21 5.54 16.72
CA ASP A 153 -10.96 5.96 17.89
C ASP A 153 -10.28 7.17 18.58
N LEU A 154 -8.94 7.20 18.61
CA LEU A 154 -8.15 8.37 19.08
C LEU A 154 -8.32 9.59 18.16
N ALA A 155 -8.36 9.39 16.84
CA ALA A 155 -8.63 10.46 15.89
C ALA A 155 -10.03 11.06 16.07
N ALA A 156 -11.05 10.23 16.26
CA ALA A 156 -12.40 10.69 16.56
C ALA A 156 -12.46 11.46 17.89
N HIS A 157 -11.71 11.02 18.90
CA HIS A 157 -11.60 11.71 20.18
C HIS A 157 -10.92 13.08 20.04
N ALA A 158 -9.77 13.15 19.36
CA ALA A 158 -9.04 14.39 19.08
C ALA A 158 -9.91 15.39 18.31
N ALA A 159 -10.65 14.93 17.29
CA ALA A 159 -11.60 15.75 16.54
C ALA A 159 -12.73 16.28 17.43
N THR A 160 -13.25 15.46 18.35
CA THR A 160 -14.30 15.87 19.30
C THR A 160 -13.80 16.94 20.28
N ILE A 161 -12.58 16.81 20.80
CA ILE A 161 -11.97 17.81 21.69
C ILE A 161 -11.73 19.12 20.92
N ALA A 162 -11.19 19.03 19.71
CA ALA A 162 -10.94 20.20 18.86
C ALA A 162 -12.23 20.95 18.48
N ALA A 163 -13.34 20.23 18.28
CA ALA A 163 -14.64 20.83 18.04
C ALA A 163 -15.22 21.53 19.29
N ARG A 164 -14.94 21.00 20.48
CA ARG A 164 -15.38 21.61 21.76
C ARG A 164 -14.59 22.87 22.11
N PHE A 165 -13.31 22.93 21.74
CA PHE A 165 -12.41 24.04 22.08
C PHE A 165 -11.76 24.67 20.83
N PRO A 166 -12.53 25.34 19.95
CA PRO A 166 -12.02 25.89 18.69
C PRO A 166 -11.06 27.08 18.89
N ALA A 167 -11.15 27.79 20.02
CA ALA A 167 -10.32 28.97 20.29
C ALA A 167 -8.89 28.65 20.76
N VAL A 168 -8.59 27.40 21.12
CA VAL A 168 -7.29 26.99 21.67
C VAL A 168 -6.42 26.42 20.57
N SER A 169 -5.34 27.11 20.20
CA SER A 169 -4.43 26.70 19.11
C SER A 169 -3.78 25.34 19.36
N VAL A 170 -3.31 25.08 20.58
CA VAL A 170 -2.62 23.83 20.95
C VAL A 170 -3.49 22.59 20.67
N ILE A 171 -4.80 22.69 20.91
CA ILE A 171 -5.73 21.58 20.65
C ILE A 171 -5.94 21.37 19.15
N GLN A 172 -5.92 22.45 18.36
CA GLN A 172 -5.96 22.34 16.89
C GLN A 172 -4.65 21.72 16.36
N ASP A 173 -3.50 22.07 16.94
CA ASP A 173 -2.21 21.47 16.58
C ASP A 173 -2.21 19.95 16.86
N VAL A 174 -2.70 19.53 18.05
CA VAL A 174 -2.88 18.11 18.40
C VAL A 174 -3.77 17.39 17.37
N ARG A 175 -4.88 18.01 16.95
CA ARG A 175 -5.75 17.43 15.92
C ARG A 175 -5.00 17.28 14.59
N LEU A 176 -4.26 18.30 14.15
CA LEU A 176 -3.53 18.25 12.88
C LEU A 176 -2.45 17.16 12.88
N GLU A 177 -1.78 16.95 14.01
CA GLU A 177 -0.77 15.90 14.18
C GLU A 177 -1.41 14.50 14.15
N VAL A 178 -2.55 14.32 14.82
CA VAL A 178 -3.33 13.06 14.75
C VAL A 178 -3.85 12.81 13.32
N ASP A 179 -4.33 13.85 12.62
CA ASP A 179 -4.74 13.74 11.22
C ASP A 179 -3.56 13.32 10.32
N ALA A 180 -2.33 13.76 10.62
CA ALA A 180 -1.13 13.31 9.92
C ALA A 180 -0.81 11.83 10.18
N ALA A 181 -1.01 11.34 11.41
CA ALA A 181 -0.91 9.92 11.74
C ALA A 181 -1.96 9.09 10.96
N VAL A 182 -3.20 9.58 10.85
CA VAL A 182 -4.27 8.92 10.06
C VAL A 182 -3.94 8.91 8.56
N ARG A 183 -3.31 9.95 8.01
CA ARG A 183 -2.83 9.93 6.61
C ARG A 183 -1.74 8.88 6.39
N THR A 184 -0.88 8.66 7.37
CA THR A 184 0.13 7.59 7.33
C THR A 184 -0.53 6.22 7.35
N LEU A 185 -1.56 6.05 8.19
CA LEU A 185 -2.37 4.85 8.23
C LEU A 185 -3.09 4.58 6.89
N LEU A 186 -3.65 5.62 6.26
CA LEU A 186 -4.25 5.53 4.92
C LEU A 186 -3.24 4.97 3.91
N ALA A 187 -2.02 5.51 3.89
CA ALA A 187 -0.96 5.04 3.00
C ALA A 187 -0.57 3.57 3.25
N GLN A 188 -0.50 3.14 4.52
CA GLN A 188 -0.23 1.75 4.88
C GLN A 188 -1.35 0.80 4.43
N LEU A 189 -2.61 1.18 4.63
CA LEU A 189 -3.75 0.37 4.18
C LEU A 189 -3.81 0.27 2.65
N LEU A 190 -3.55 1.36 1.93
CA LEU A 190 -3.44 1.34 0.47
C LEU A 190 -2.27 0.48 0.00
N GLY A 191 -1.14 0.51 0.71
CA GLY A 191 -0.01 -0.40 0.49
C GLY A 191 -0.40 -1.87 0.66
N MET A 192 -1.16 -2.20 1.70
CA MET A 192 -1.67 -3.56 1.94
C MET A 192 -2.57 -4.08 0.81
N LEU A 193 -3.29 -3.20 0.11
CA LEU A 193 -4.09 -3.59 -1.06
C LEU A 193 -3.24 -3.99 -2.28
N ARG A 194 -2.00 -3.50 -2.36
CA ARG A 194 -1.02 -3.82 -3.43
C ARG A 194 -0.21 -5.08 -3.14
N GLU A 195 -0.22 -5.55 -1.90
CA GLU A 195 0.47 -6.77 -1.48
C GLU A 195 -0.38 -8.03 -1.71
N PRO A 196 0.24 -9.22 -1.87
CA PRO A 196 -0.49 -10.48 -1.96
C PRO A 196 -1.12 -10.85 -0.62
N ALA A 197 -2.39 -10.47 -0.41
CA ALA A 197 -3.15 -10.74 0.80
C ALA A 197 -4.38 -11.63 0.54
N LYS A 198 -4.83 -12.35 1.58
CA LYS A 198 -6.05 -13.16 1.52
C LYS A 198 -7.31 -12.29 1.67
N LEU A 199 -8.45 -12.78 1.17
CA LEU A 199 -9.74 -12.09 1.24
C LEU A 199 -10.07 -11.49 2.62
N PRO A 200 -9.86 -12.18 3.77
CA PRO A 200 -10.18 -11.61 5.09
C PRO A 200 -9.33 -10.38 5.45
N GLN A 201 -8.06 -10.34 5.01
CA GLN A 201 -7.18 -9.20 5.25
C GLN A 201 -7.58 -8.01 4.37
N LEU A 202 -7.84 -8.25 3.08
CA LEU A 202 -8.33 -7.25 2.15
C LEU A 202 -9.67 -6.66 2.63
N PHE A 203 -10.58 -7.52 3.08
CA PHE A 203 -11.86 -7.11 3.62
C PHE A 203 -11.71 -6.23 4.87
N LYS A 204 -10.80 -6.57 5.79
CA LYS A 204 -10.48 -5.72 6.95
C LYS A 204 -9.91 -4.38 6.51
N ALA A 205 -8.93 -4.36 5.61
CA ALA A 205 -8.32 -3.12 5.12
C ALA A 205 -9.34 -2.20 4.46
N VAL A 206 -10.17 -2.73 3.54
CA VAL A 206 -11.23 -1.95 2.87
C VAL A 206 -12.26 -1.43 3.88
N ASN A 207 -12.63 -2.21 4.90
CA ASN A 207 -13.56 -1.72 5.93
C ASN A 207 -12.98 -0.58 6.77
N PHE A 208 -11.68 -0.61 7.09
CA PHE A 208 -11.03 0.51 7.76
C PHE A 208 -10.96 1.74 6.85
N LEU A 209 -10.65 1.56 5.56
CA LEU A 209 -10.69 2.65 4.57
C LEU A 209 -12.08 3.27 4.44
N ARG A 210 -13.15 2.47 4.43
CA ARG A 210 -14.54 2.97 4.44
C ARG A 210 -14.85 3.78 5.70
N ARG A 211 -14.35 3.34 6.85
CA ARG A 211 -14.58 4.04 8.13
C ARG A 211 -13.85 5.37 8.23
N MET A 212 -12.73 5.53 7.52
CA MET A 212 -12.06 6.83 7.42
C MET A 212 -12.86 7.85 6.61
N GLN A 213 -13.78 7.41 5.75
CA GLN A 213 -14.62 8.27 4.89
C GLN A 213 -13.82 9.26 4.01
N VAL A 214 -12.54 8.97 3.73
CA VAL A 214 -11.68 9.83 2.91
C VAL A 214 -11.94 9.61 1.42
N LEU A 215 -12.21 8.38 1.01
CA LEU A 215 -12.41 7.99 -0.38
C LEU A 215 -13.87 7.58 -0.61
N PRO A 216 -14.53 8.09 -1.67
CA PRO A 216 -15.82 7.58 -2.09
C PRO A 216 -15.69 6.12 -2.58
N GLU A 217 -16.80 5.38 -2.55
CA GLU A 217 -16.80 3.93 -2.82
C GLU A 217 -16.22 3.57 -4.20
N HIS A 218 -16.45 4.40 -5.22
CA HIS A 218 -15.92 4.19 -6.57
C HIS A 218 -14.40 4.39 -6.66
N GLU A 219 -13.84 5.40 -5.98
CA GLU A 219 -12.39 5.63 -5.92
C GLU A 219 -11.70 4.53 -5.11
N LEU A 220 -12.35 4.06 -4.03
CA LEU A 220 -11.86 2.93 -3.24
C LEU A 220 -11.83 1.64 -4.06
N ALA A 221 -12.89 1.39 -4.86
CA ALA A 221 -12.96 0.27 -5.78
C ALA A 221 -11.87 0.33 -6.87
N LEU A 222 -11.60 1.54 -7.41
CA LEU A 222 -10.51 1.77 -8.35
C LEU A 222 -9.13 1.55 -7.72
N ALA A 223 -8.89 2.09 -6.52
CA ALA A 223 -7.65 1.89 -5.78
C ALA A 223 -7.41 0.40 -5.46
N PHE A 224 -8.48 -0.33 -5.12
CA PHE A 224 -8.44 -1.77 -4.93
C PHE A 224 -8.09 -2.50 -6.23
N LEU A 225 -8.81 -2.24 -7.32
CA LEU A 225 -8.58 -2.90 -8.60
C LEU A 225 -7.17 -2.63 -9.13
N THR A 226 -6.74 -1.37 -9.14
CA THR A 226 -5.39 -0.99 -9.58
C THR A 226 -4.30 -1.66 -8.76
N GLY A 227 -4.44 -1.72 -7.43
CA GLY A 227 -3.49 -2.42 -6.58
C GLY A 227 -3.42 -3.92 -6.87
N ARG A 228 -4.58 -4.59 -7.04
CA ARG A 228 -4.63 -6.02 -7.37
C ARG A 228 -4.12 -6.33 -8.77
N LEU A 229 -4.38 -5.45 -9.73
CA LEU A 229 -3.82 -5.53 -11.08
C LEU A 229 -2.29 -5.44 -11.03
N GLU A 230 -1.74 -4.48 -10.28
CA GLU A 230 -0.29 -4.34 -10.11
C GLU A 230 0.34 -5.59 -9.48
N THR A 231 -0.28 -6.18 -8.44
CA THR A 231 0.18 -7.43 -7.82
C THR A 231 0.19 -8.59 -8.83
N LEU A 232 -0.88 -8.74 -9.61
CA LEU A 232 -1.01 -9.80 -10.60
C LEU A 232 -0.03 -9.62 -11.76
N GLU A 233 0.10 -8.40 -12.28
CA GLU A 233 1.08 -8.11 -13.32
C GLU A 233 2.51 -8.37 -12.83
N TYR A 234 2.83 -8.04 -11.58
CA TYR A 234 4.13 -8.34 -11.01
C TYR A 234 4.39 -9.85 -10.93
N SER A 235 3.42 -10.65 -10.47
CA SER A 235 3.55 -12.10 -10.40
C SER A 235 3.69 -12.74 -11.79
N LEU A 236 2.93 -12.26 -12.79
CA LEU A 236 3.04 -12.70 -14.18
C LEU A 236 4.38 -12.31 -14.82
N ARG A 237 4.87 -11.09 -14.55
CA ARG A 237 6.20 -10.65 -15.02
C ARG A 237 7.34 -11.46 -14.40
N ALA A 238 7.21 -11.83 -13.13
CA ALA A 238 8.20 -12.69 -12.45
C ALA A 238 8.33 -14.06 -13.14
N LEU A 239 7.22 -14.66 -13.57
CA LEU A 239 7.24 -15.88 -14.39
C LEU A 239 7.89 -15.64 -15.76
N GLY A 240 7.71 -14.45 -16.34
CA GLY A 240 8.35 -14.06 -17.60
C GLY A 240 9.88 -14.04 -17.55
N LEU A 241 10.48 -13.90 -16.36
CA LEU A 241 11.93 -13.95 -16.18
C LEU A 241 12.49 -15.38 -16.33
N GLU A 242 11.68 -16.42 -16.11
CA GLU A 242 12.08 -17.82 -16.34
C GLU A 242 12.44 -18.10 -17.81
N LYS A 243 12.01 -17.22 -18.74
CA LYS A 243 12.35 -17.30 -20.17
C LYS A 243 13.80 -16.93 -20.48
N LYS A 244 14.47 -16.12 -19.63
CA LYS A 244 15.79 -15.52 -19.94
C LYS A 244 16.93 -16.41 -19.40
N GLY A 245 17.64 -17.08 -20.30
CA GLY A 245 18.89 -17.80 -19.98
C GLY A 245 18.96 -19.28 -20.37
N VAL A 246 18.07 -19.75 -21.26
CA VAL A 246 18.00 -21.16 -21.64
C VAL A 246 18.67 -21.42 -22.98
N ASP A 247 19.37 -22.56 -23.05
CA ASP A 247 20.02 -23.10 -24.25
C ASP A 247 19.00 -23.35 -25.39
N LYS A 248 19.43 -23.14 -26.65
CA LYS A 248 18.54 -23.19 -27.84
C LYS A 248 17.81 -24.53 -27.99
N ASP A 249 18.41 -25.63 -27.54
CA ASP A 249 17.84 -26.97 -27.68
C ASP A 249 16.69 -27.25 -26.68
N ARG A 250 16.69 -26.58 -25.53
CA ARG A 250 15.63 -26.72 -24.50
C ARG A 250 14.57 -25.62 -24.57
N GLU A 251 14.78 -24.63 -25.42
CA GLU A 251 13.94 -23.45 -25.52
C GLU A 251 12.46 -23.82 -25.73
N LYS A 252 12.17 -24.80 -26.61
CA LYS A 252 10.80 -25.24 -26.94
C LYS A 252 10.02 -25.80 -25.73
N GLU A 253 10.64 -26.67 -24.94
CA GLU A 253 10.00 -27.26 -23.75
C GLU A 253 9.78 -26.21 -22.65
N VAL A 254 10.72 -25.26 -22.53
CA VAL A 254 10.60 -24.15 -21.58
C VAL A 254 9.43 -23.25 -21.95
N TRP A 255 9.22 -22.93 -23.23
CA TRP A 255 8.05 -22.14 -23.67
C TRP A 255 6.72 -22.82 -23.35
N VAL A 256 6.62 -24.14 -23.55
CA VAL A 256 5.40 -24.91 -23.20
C VAL A 256 5.16 -24.87 -21.70
N ARG A 257 6.19 -25.14 -20.88
CA ARG A 257 6.07 -25.13 -19.41
C ARG A 257 5.73 -23.74 -18.88
N PHE A 258 6.42 -22.72 -19.39
CA PHE A 258 6.14 -21.32 -19.08
C PHE A 258 4.69 -20.99 -19.39
N MET A 259 4.21 -21.28 -20.61
CA MET A 259 2.86 -20.90 -21.00
C MET A 259 1.79 -21.60 -20.16
N LYS A 260 1.97 -22.89 -19.83
CA LYS A 260 1.05 -23.58 -18.91
C LYS A 260 0.99 -22.90 -17.54
N ARG A 261 2.15 -22.59 -16.95
CA ARG A 261 2.24 -21.89 -15.66
C ARG A 261 1.65 -20.48 -15.72
N TYR A 262 1.89 -19.76 -16.82
CA TYR A 262 1.37 -18.42 -17.04
C TYR A 262 -0.15 -18.44 -17.11
N VAL A 263 -0.74 -19.36 -17.89
CA VAL A 263 -2.20 -19.52 -18.00
C VAL A 263 -2.82 -19.89 -16.66
N ASP A 264 -2.19 -20.78 -15.89
CA ASP A 264 -2.68 -21.15 -14.55
C ASP A 264 -2.63 -19.97 -13.57
N ALA A 265 -1.51 -19.25 -13.50
CA ALA A 265 -1.36 -18.07 -12.65
C ALA A 265 -2.31 -16.94 -13.04
N TRP A 266 -2.48 -16.71 -14.35
CA TRP A 266 -3.45 -15.74 -14.87
C TRP A 266 -4.88 -16.13 -14.49
N ARG A 267 -5.25 -17.41 -14.69
CA ARG A 267 -6.58 -17.93 -14.34
C ARG A 267 -6.87 -17.78 -12.86
N GLU A 268 -5.93 -18.17 -11.99
CA GLU A 268 -6.08 -18.04 -10.54
C GLU A 268 -6.20 -16.56 -10.13
N GLY A 269 -5.32 -15.70 -10.66
CA GLY A 269 -5.33 -14.27 -10.37
C GLY A 269 -6.60 -13.55 -10.80
N VAL A 270 -7.11 -13.83 -12.01
CA VAL A 270 -8.38 -13.26 -12.51
C VAL A 270 -9.56 -13.76 -11.69
N HIS A 271 -9.59 -15.05 -11.35
CA HIS A 271 -10.64 -15.62 -10.51
C HIS A 271 -10.66 -14.97 -9.12
N ASP A 272 -9.50 -14.82 -8.50
CA ASP A 272 -9.36 -14.16 -7.21
C ASP A 272 -9.78 -12.69 -7.28
N LEU A 273 -9.35 -11.95 -8.31
CA LEU A 273 -9.75 -10.55 -8.51
C LEU A 273 -11.27 -10.42 -8.64
N ILE A 274 -11.90 -11.23 -9.48
CA ILE A 274 -13.36 -11.24 -9.67
C ILE A 274 -14.07 -11.57 -8.35
N THR A 275 -13.63 -12.63 -7.66
CA THR A 275 -14.26 -13.10 -6.42
C THR A 275 -14.12 -12.06 -5.31
N GLN A 276 -12.91 -11.52 -5.13
CA GLN A 276 -12.63 -10.50 -4.12
C GLN A 276 -13.41 -9.20 -4.41
N TYR A 277 -13.41 -8.74 -5.66
CA TYR A 277 -14.15 -7.54 -6.04
C TYR A 277 -15.66 -7.70 -5.83
N THR A 278 -16.21 -8.86 -6.23
CA THR A 278 -17.63 -9.16 -6.08
C THR A 278 -18.04 -9.18 -4.61
N ALA A 279 -17.30 -9.89 -3.75
CA ALA A 279 -17.60 -10.01 -2.34
C ALA A 279 -17.42 -8.69 -1.56
N ILE A 280 -16.41 -7.88 -1.92
CA ILE A 280 -16.09 -6.65 -1.19
C ILE A 280 -17.00 -5.49 -1.63
N PHE A 281 -17.25 -5.33 -2.92
CA PHE A 281 -17.93 -4.16 -3.49
C PHE A 281 -19.32 -4.48 -4.04
N LEU A 282 -19.48 -5.50 -4.89
CA LEU A 282 -20.76 -5.73 -5.61
C LEU A 282 -21.88 -6.27 -4.71
N GLU A 283 -21.59 -7.21 -3.80
CA GLU A 283 -22.60 -7.77 -2.88
C GLU A 283 -23.11 -6.75 -1.84
N ARG A 284 -22.36 -5.67 -1.62
CA ARG A 284 -22.64 -4.64 -0.61
C ARG A 284 -23.04 -3.30 -1.21
N ALA A 285 -23.06 -3.19 -2.55
CA ALA A 285 -23.31 -1.94 -3.25
C ALA A 285 -24.75 -1.46 -3.03
N THR A 286 -24.91 -0.15 -2.86
CA THR A 286 -26.23 0.47 -2.93
C THR A 286 -26.70 0.53 -4.39
N PRO A 287 -28.01 0.61 -4.68
CA PRO A 287 -28.51 0.72 -6.05
C PRO A 287 -27.95 1.92 -6.83
N SER A 288 -27.57 2.99 -6.12
CA SER A 288 -26.99 4.19 -6.73
C SER A 288 -25.55 3.98 -7.20
N ASP A 289 -24.76 3.20 -6.45
CA ASP A 289 -23.33 2.99 -6.73
C ASP A 289 -23.08 1.77 -7.62
N LEU A 290 -24.04 0.84 -7.67
CA LEU A 290 -23.92 -0.44 -8.35
C LEU A 290 -23.53 -0.28 -9.83
N ALA A 291 -24.15 0.66 -10.54
CA ALA A 291 -23.85 0.89 -11.96
C ALA A 291 -22.40 1.33 -12.19
N ALA A 292 -21.89 2.24 -11.35
CA ALA A 292 -20.51 2.71 -11.46
C ALA A 292 -19.49 1.63 -11.07
N LEU A 293 -19.81 0.79 -10.08
CA LEU A 293 -18.94 -0.32 -9.66
C LEU A 293 -18.93 -1.47 -10.69
N GLN A 294 -20.08 -1.77 -11.29
CA GLN A 294 -20.19 -2.84 -12.29
C GLN A 294 -19.39 -2.56 -13.57
N THR A 295 -19.15 -1.30 -13.95
CA THR A 295 -18.38 -0.99 -15.17
C THR A 295 -16.87 -1.17 -14.99
N LEU A 296 -16.37 -1.13 -13.75
CA LEU A 296 -14.94 -1.24 -13.48
C LEU A 296 -14.40 -2.66 -13.69
N LEU A 297 -15.19 -3.68 -13.34
CA LEU A 297 -14.76 -5.07 -13.44
C LEU A 297 -14.54 -5.53 -14.89
N PRO A 298 -15.45 -5.27 -15.86
CA PRO A 298 -15.21 -5.55 -17.28
C PRO A 298 -13.99 -4.84 -17.85
N ALA A 299 -13.73 -3.59 -17.44
CA ALA A 299 -12.55 -2.86 -17.91
C ALA A 299 -11.24 -3.52 -17.42
N ALA A 300 -11.20 -3.91 -16.14
CA ALA A 300 -10.06 -4.61 -15.55
C ALA A 300 -9.83 -5.99 -16.19
N THR A 301 -10.89 -6.78 -16.39
CA THR A 301 -10.78 -8.11 -17.01
C THR A 301 -10.43 -8.03 -18.50
N ALA A 302 -10.90 -7.02 -19.22
CA ALA A 302 -10.50 -6.77 -20.61
C ALA A 302 -9.00 -6.42 -20.72
N HIS A 303 -8.47 -5.59 -19.82
CA HIS A 303 -7.03 -5.30 -19.74
C HIS A 303 -6.20 -6.57 -19.51
N LEU A 304 -6.59 -7.41 -18.54
CA LEU A 304 -5.92 -8.68 -18.27
C LEU A 304 -6.02 -9.66 -19.44
N LEU A 305 -7.15 -9.69 -20.14
CA LEU A 305 -7.34 -10.52 -21.32
C LEU A 305 -6.43 -10.08 -22.48
N ASN A 306 -6.33 -8.78 -22.73
CA ASN A 306 -5.43 -8.26 -23.76
C ASN A 306 -3.98 -8.66 -23.47
N GLY A 307 -3.53 -8.53 -22.22
CA GLY A 307 -2.19 -9.00 -21.81
C GLY A 307 -1.97 -10.51 -22.04
N LEU A 308 -2.97 -11.34 -21.76
CA LEU A 308 -2.92 -12.78 -22.06
C LEU A 308 -2.81 -13.05 -23.58
N LEU A 309 -3.59 -12.34 -24.39
CA LEU A 309 -3.59 -12.50 -25.85
C LEU A 309 -2.26 -12.06 -26.46
N GLU A 310 -1.64 -10.99 -25.96
CA GLU A 310 -0.31 -10.53 -26.37
C GLU A 310 0.77 -11.57 -26.05
N GLU A 311 0.79 -12.10 -24.82
CA GLU A 311 1.74 -13.13 -24.40
C GLU A 311 1.54 -14.45 -25.17
N LEU A 312 0.29 -14.84 -25.47
CA LEU A 312 -0.01 -15.96 -26.35
C LEU A 312 0.50 -15.70 -27.77
N GLY A 313 0.31 -14.49 -28.30
CA GLY A 313 0.82 -14.09 -29.61
C GLY A 313 2.34 -14.22 -29.74
N GLU A 314 3.08 -13.93 -28.67
CA GLU A 314 4.55 -14.07 -28.66
C GLU A 314 5.01 -15.53 -28.48
N ALA A 315 4.36 -16.29 -27.61
CA ALA A 315 4.82 -17.62 -27.21
C ALA A 315 4.37 -18.73 -28.17
N LEU A 316 3.15 -18.68 -28.69
CA LEU A 316 2.59 -19.74 -29.56
C LEU A 316 3.47 -20.04 -30.78
N PRO A 317 4.06 -19.05 -31.49
CA PRO A 317 4.95 -19.33 -32.63
C PRO A 317 6.24 -20.07 -32.25
N ARG A 318 6.64 -20.05 -30.98
CA ARG A 318 7.86 -20.71 -30.49
C ARG A 318 7.60 -22.14 -30.02
N ILE A 319 6.33 -22.53 -29.89
CA ILE A 319 5.90 -23.88 -29.50
C ILE A 319 5.73 -24.72 -30.77
N ALA A 320 6.70 -25.58 -31.02
CA ALA A 320 6.76 -26.41 -32.23
C ALA A 320 5.98 -27.75 -32.12
N ASP A 321 5.32 -28.02 -31.00
CA ASP A 321 4.64 -29.31 -30.78
C ASP A 321 3.10 -29.15 -30.87
N PRO A 322 2.45 -29.73 -31.90
CA PRO A 322 1.00 -29.70 -32.06
C PRO A 322 0.23 -30.34 -30.88
N THR A 323 0.82 -31.33 -30.20
CA THR A 323 0.17 -31.95 -29.04
C THR A 323 0.12 -30.98 -27.85
N ALA A 324 1.22 -30.25 -27.62
CA ALA A 324 1.30 -29.20 -26.62
C ALA A 324 0.36 -28.03 -26.94
N LEU A 325 0.25 -27.63 -28.21
CA LEU A 325 -0.71 -26.61 -28.67
C LEU A 325 -2.16 -27.05 -28.41
N ASN A 326 -2.52 -28.29 -28.72
CA ASN A 326 -3.86 -28.82 -28.43
C ASN A 326 -4.16 -28.86 -26.92
N SER A 327 -3.17 -29.27 -26.11
CA SER A 327 -3.27 -29.26 -24.65
C SER A 327 -3.50 -27.84 -24.11
N LEU A 328 -2.77 -26.85 -24.61
CA LEU A 328 -2.93 -25.43 -24.23
C LEU A 328 -4.28 -24.87 -24.67
N LEU A 329 -4.73 -25.16 -25.90
CA LEU A 329 -6.04 -24.74 -26.38
C LEU A 329 -7.16 -25.33 -25.52
N THR A 330 -7.06 -26.60 -25.13
CA THR A 330 -8.02 -27.25 -24.24
C THR A 330 -8.06 -26.56 -22.88
N GLN A 331 -6.89 -26.26 -22.29
CA GLN A 331 -6.77 -25.55 -21.02
C GLN A 331 -7.38 -24.13 -21.10
N LEU A 332 -7.09 -23.37 -22.16
CA LEU A 332 -7.65 -22.03 -22.38
C LEU A 332 -9.16 -22.06 -22.63
N THR A 333 -9.66 -23.09 -23.34
CA THR A 333 -11.09 -23.26 -23.58
C THR A 333 -11.83 -23.58 -22.28
N TYR A 334 -11.26 -24.43 -21.43
CA TYR A 334 -11.80 -24.70 -20.09
C TYR A 334 -11.77 -23.44 -19.22
N CYS A 335 -10.66 -22.70 -19.26
CA CYS A 335 -10.50 -21.41 -18.59
C CYS A 335 -11.60 -20.42 -18.99
N ALA A 336 -11.76 -20.17 -20.29
CA ALA A 336 -12.81 -19.30 -20.82
C ALA A 336 -14.22 -19.79 -20.46
N THR A 337 -14.47 -21.10 -20.49
CA THR A 337 -15.77 -21.68 -20.09
C THR A 337 -16.05 -21.44 -18.60
N SER A 338 -15.03 -21.51 -17.74
CA SER A 338 -15.20 -21.21 -16.31
C SER A 338 -15.54 -19.75 -16.06
N PHE A 339 -15.02 -18.83 -16.88
CA PHE A 339 -15.26 -17.39 -16.77
C PHE A 339 -16.50 -16.90 -17.55
N ALA A 340 -17.05 -17.71 -18.46
CA ALA A 340 -18.27 -17.38 -19.20
C ALA A 340 -19.46 -17.09 -18.28
N ARG A 341 -19.51 -17.72 -17.10
CA ARG A 341 -20.55 -17.46 -16.07
C ARG A 341 -20.49 -16.04 -15.50
N VAL A 342 -19.32 -15.41 -15.55
CA VAL A 342 -19.07 -14.04 -15.08
C VAL A 342 -19.02 -13.06 -16.27
N GLY A 343 -19.44 -13.51 -17.47
CA GLY A 343 -19.48 -12.66 -18.67
C GLY A 343 -18.13 -12.48 -19.39
N LEU A 344 -17.08 -13.20 -19.00
CA LEU A 344 -15.77 -13.17 -19.65
C LEU A 344 -15.57 -14.43 -20.50
N ASP A 345 -16.12 -14.43 -21.72
CA ASP A 345 -15.93 -15.50 -22.70
C ASP A 345 -15.06 -15.02 -23.86
N PHE A 346 -13.85 -15.57 -23.97
CA PHE A 346 -12.86 -15.20 -24.98
C PHE A 346 -12.55 -16.33 -25.97
N ARG A 347 -13.38 -17.39 -26.02
CA ARG A 347 -13.14 -18.56 -26.89
C ARG A 347 -13.06 -18.19 -28.38
N SER A 348 -13.79 -17.18 -28.82
CA SER A 348 -13.78 -16.70 -30.21
C SER A 348 -12.47 -16.01 -30.61
N LEU A 349 -11.66 -15.57 -29.65
CA LEU A 349 -10.41 -14.85 -29.88
C LEU A 349 -9.19 -15.79 -30.03
N LEU A 350 -9.31 -17.04 -29.56
CA LEU A 350 -8.22 -18.02 -29.59
C LEU A 350 -7.92 -18.60 -30.98
N PRO A 351 -8.91 -18.97 -31.84
CA PRO A 351 -8.66 -19.62 -33.11
C PRO A 351 -7.63 -18.96 -34.04
N PRO A 352 -7.64 -17.62 -34.28
CA PRO A 352 -6.65 -17.00 -35.17
C PRO A 352 -5.21 -17.12 -34.65
N LEU A 353 -5.01 -17.05 -33.32
CA LEU A 353 -3.69 -17.17 -32.70
C LEU A 353 -3.10 -18.57 -32.88
N PHE A 354 -3.92 -19.60 -32.64
CA PHE A 354 -3.51 -20.99 -32.79
C PHE A 354 -3.37 -21.40 -34.26
N ALA A 355 -4.24 -20.92 -35.14
CA ALA A 355 -4.16 -21.17 -36.58
C ALA A 355 -2.81 -20.72 -37.15
N GLY A 356 -2.38 -19.49 -36.86
CA GLY A 356 -1.10 -18.97 -37.33
C GLY A 356 0.13 -19.68 -36.73
N ALA A 357 0.02 -20.24 -35.52
CA ALA A 357 1.09 -21.03 -34.92
C ALA A 357 1.18 -22.42 -35.57
N VAL A 358 0.05 -23.11 -35.73
CA VAL A 358 -0.02 -24.43 -36.38
C VAL A 358 0.46 -24.36 -37.82
N ALA A 359 0.02 -23.37 -38.61
CA ALA A 359 0.45 -23.20 -39.99
C ALA A 359 1.96 -23.06 -40.12
N ARG A 360 2.60 -22.26 -39.24
CA ARG A 360 4.06 -22.09 -39.21
C ARG A 360 4.78 -23.36 -38.81
N THR A 361 4.34 -24.04 -37.75
CA THR A 361 4.96 -25.28 -37.29
C THR A 361 4.90 -26.36 -38.36
N VAL A 362 3.72 -26.61 -38.93
CA VAL A 362 3.53 -27.61 -39.98
C VAL A 362 4.28 -27.22 -41.26
N GLY A 363 4.26 -25.95 -41.67
CA GLY A 363 5.01 -25.47 -42.81
C GLY A 363 6.53 -25.66 -42.66
N ASN A 364 7.07 -25.41 -41.47
CA ASN A 364 8.48 -25.64 -41.16
C ASN A 364 8.83 -27.14 -41.20
N GLU A 365 7.97 -28.02 -40.67
CA GLU A 365 8.19 -29.47 -40.73
C GLU A 365 8.15 -30.01 -42.17
N ILE A 366 7.21 -29.53 -43.00
CA ILE A 366 7.14 -29.86 -44.43
C ILE A 366 8.42 -29.40 -45.15
N CYS A 367 8.88 -28.17 -44.88
CA CYS A 367 10.12 -27.67 -45.47
C CYS A 367 11.35 -28.45 -45.00
N ALA A 368 11.42 -28.82 -43.72
CA ALA A 368 12.49 -29.65 -43.18
C ALA A 368 12.52 -31.05 -43.83
N ALA A 369 11.35 -31.67 -44.03
CA ALA A 369 11.24 -32.95 -44.71
C ALA A 369 11.71 -32.86 -46.18
N LYS A 370 11.33 -31.78 -46.88
CA LYS A 370 11.79 -31.46 -48.24
C LYS A 370 13.32 -31.32 -48.28
N GLU A 371 13.89 -30.52 -47.37
CA GLU A 371 15.34 -30.31 -47.31
C GLU A 371 16.09 -31.60 -46.98
N GLN A 372 15.56 -32.45 -46.09
CA GLN A 372 16.14 -33.74 -45.77
C GLN A 372 16.15 -34.66 -47.00
N PHE A 373 15.07 -34.66 -47.79
CA PHE A 373 15.01 -35.39 -49.06
C PHE A 373 16.04 -34.88 -50.07
N ALA A 374 16.10 -33.57 -50.29
CA ALA A 374 17.09 -32.94 -51.18
C ALA A 374 18.54 -33.25 -50.75
N ARG A 375 18.86 -33.14 -49.46
CA ARG A 375 20.17 -33.49 -48.90
C ARG A 375 20.51 -34.96 -49.12
N THR A 376 19.54 -35.85 -48.99
CA THR A 376 19.74 -37.30 -49.22
C THR A 376 20.12 -37.57 -50.69
N LEU A 377 19.51 -36.84 -51.63
CA LEU A 377 19.83 -36.94 -53.05
C LEU A 377 21.24 -36.40 -53.35
N GLU A 378 21.57 -35.21 -52.83
CA GLU A 378 22.91 -34.59 -52.98
C GLU A 378 24.03 -35.45 -52.40
N THR A 379 23.85 -35.98 -51.18
CA THR A 379 24.89 -36.75 -50.48
C THR A 379 25.21 -38.07 -51.19
N ASN A 380 24.24 -38.64 -51.90
CA ASN A 380 24.39 -39.91 -52.61
C ASN A 380 24.63 -39.73 -54.12
N LYS A 381 24.86 -38.50 -54.62
CA LYS A 381 25.09 -38.24 -56.05
C LYS A 381 26.20 -39.07 -56.67
N SER A 382 27.25 -39.37 -55.90
CA SER A 382 28.42 -40.13 -56.34
C SER A 382 28.30 -41.65 -56.14
N ARG A 383 27.20 -42.14 -55.56
CA ARG A 383 26.96 -43.56 -55.32
C ARG A 383 26.04 -44.15 -56.39
N PRO A 384 26.21 -45.44 -56.76
CA PRO A 384 25.35 -46.09 -57.74
C PRO A 384 23.89 -46.05 -57.30
N SER A 385 23.02 -45.52 -58.15
CA SER A 385 21.62 -45.21 -57.84
C SER A 385 20.87 -46.39 -57.22
N ARG A 386 21.11 -47.60 -57.73
CA ARG A 386 20.49 -48.85 -57.28
C ARG A 386 20.81 -49.22 -55.82
N SER A 387 21.95 -48.78 -55.29
CA SER A 387 22.40 -49.16 -53.93
C SER A 387 21.62 -48.48 -52.81
N TRP A 388 20.98 -47.34 -53.09
CA TRP A 388 20.36 -46.50 -52.06
C TRP A 388 18.94 -46.03 -52.43
N LEU A 389 18.60 -45.93 -53.72
CA LEU A 389 17.25 -45.58 -54.17
C LEU A 389 16.29 -46.77 -54.16
N PHE A 390 16.77 -48.01 -54.32
CA PHE A 390 15.92 -49.19 -54.49
C PHE A 390 16.30 -50.33 -53.54
N THR A 391 15.30 -50.92 -52.89
CA THR A 391 15.45 -52.09 -52.02
C THR A 391 14.88 -53.32 -52.69
N GLY A 392 15.67 -53.94 -53.57
CA GLY A 392 15.30 -55.20 -54.24
C GLY A 392 16.42 -55.79 -55.09
N THR A 393 16.41 -57.12 -55.23
CA THR A 393 17.38 -57.86 -56.07
C THR A 393 16.94 -58.01 -57.53
N GLY A 394 15.68 -57.70 -57.86
CA GLY A 394 15.07 -57.81 -59.20
C GLY A 394 14.92 -56.48 -59.96
N ALA A 395 14.12 -56.48 -61.04
CA ALA A 395 13.81 -55.28 -61.81
C ALA A 395 13.10 -54.20 -60.96
N PRO A 396 13.28 -52.90 -61.26
CA PRO A 396 12.61 -51.83 -60.53
C PRO A 396 11.08 -51.94 -60.63
N VAL A 397 10.40 -51.67 -59.51
CA VAL A 397 8.95 -51.83 -59.39
C VAL A 397 8.26 -50.57 -59.92
N HIS A 398 7.53 -50.71 -61.02
CA HIS A 398 6.71 -49.63 -61.58
C HIS A 398 5.35 -49.54 -60.88
N PRO A 399 4.76 -48.34 -60.73
CA PRO A 399 3.46 -48.17 -60.12
C PRO A 399 2.34 -48.81 -60.98
N PRO A 400 1.43 -49.61 -60.39
CA PRO A 400 0.25 -50.13 -61.09
C PRO A 400 -0.73 -48.99 -61.40
N THR A 401 -1.61 -49.18 -62.38
CA THR A 401 -2.55 -48.15 -62.86
C THR A 401 -3.55 -47.67 -61.80
N ASN A 402 -3.80 -48.44 -60.73
CA ASN A 402 -4.75 -48.16 -59.64
C ASN A 402 -4.06 -48.04 -58.26
N VAL A 403 -3.10 -47.13 -58.09
CA VAL A 403 -2.40 -46.95 -56.78
C VAL A 403 -3.30 -46.31 -55.70
N LEU A 404 -4.46 -45.75 -56.09
CA LEU A 404 -5.31 -44.91 -55.25
C LEU A 404 -6.51 -45.64 -54.59
N ASP A 405 -6.64 -46.96 -54.72
CA ASP A 405 -7.76 -47.71 -54.08
C ASP A 405 -7.55 -47.94 -52.56
N SER A 406 -6.38 -47.61 -52.03
CA SER A 406 -6.04 -47.75 -50.61
C SER A 406 -6.60 -46.59 -49.75
N PRO A 407 -6.84 -46.81 -48.44
CA PRO A 407 -7.25 -45.75 -47.52
C PRO A 407 -6.25 -44.57 -47.52
N PRO A 408 -6.72 -43.30 -47.37
CA PRO A 408 -5.89 -42.10 -47.47
C PRO A 408 -4.80 -41.99 -46.39
N HIS A 409 -4.82 -42.86 -45.37
CA HIS A 409 -3.86 -42.88 -44.26
C HIS A 409 -2.78 -43.96 -44.39
N VAL A 410 -2.89 -44.87 -45.36
CA VAL A 410 -1.98 -46.00 -45.52
C VAL A 410 -1.09 -45.76 -46.73
N PRO A 411 0.24 -45.64 -46.56
CA PRO A 411 1.15 -45.42 -47.68
C PRO A 411 1.12 -46.63 -48.64
N PRO A 412 1.15 -46.40 -49.97
CA PRO A 412 1.27 -47.46 -50.96
C PRO A 412 2.50 -48.34 -50.73
N ALA A 413 2.35 -49.65 -50.82
CA ALA A 413 3.44 -50.62 -50.59
C ALA A 413 4.65 -50.40 -51.51
N ILE A 414 4.44 -49.79 -52.69
CA ILE A 414 5.48 -49.47 -53.67
C ILE A 414 6.47 -48.43 -53.11
N LEU A 415 6.04 -47.55 -52.21
CA LEU A 415 6.95 -46.58 -51.56
C LEU A 415 8.00 -47.29 -50.70
N ALA A 416 7.70 -48.47 -50.14
CA ALA A 416 8.65 -49.24 -49.34
C ALA A 416 9.82 -49.81 -50.16
N SER A 417 9.64 -49.96 -51.47
CA SER A 417 10.70 -50.35 -52.41
C SER A 417 11.70 -49.21 -52.71
N TYR A 418 11.37 -47.98 -52.29
CA TYR A 418 12.20 -46.79 -52.49
C TYR A 418 12.45 -46.07 -51.14
N PRO A 419 13.53 -46.42 -50.40
CA PRO A 419 13.76 -45.92 -49.04
C PRO A 419 13.75 -44.39 -48.88
N PRO A 420 14.32 -43.58 -49.80
CA PRO A 420 14.26 -42.12 -49.70
C PRO A 420 12.84 -41.57 -49.80
N LEU A 421 11.99 -42.18 -50.64
CA LEU A 421 10.58 -41.81 -50.79
C LEU A 421 9.75 -42.27 -49.59
N ALA A 422 10.02 -43.47 -49.06
CA ALA A 422 9.40 -43.94 -47.82
C ALA A 422 9.72 -43.03 -46.64
N ASN A 423 10.98 -42.63 -46.47
CA ASN A 423 11.40 -41.73 -45.39
C ASN A 423 10.74 -40.35 -45.52
N TYR A 424 10.66 -39.82 -46.76
CA TYR A 424 9.96 -38.56 -47.00
C TYR A 424 8.45 -38.67 -46.74
N ALA A 425 7.80 -39.76 -47.17
CA ALA A 425 6.40 -40.04 -46.89
C ALA A 425 6.15 -40.13 -45.39
N ASN A 426 6.99 -40.85 -44.65
CA ASN A 426 6.87 -41.03 -43.21
C ASN A 426 7.03 -39.70 -42.46
N ALA A 427 7.97 -38.85 -42.88
CA ALA A 427 8.13 -37.51 -42.30
C ALA A 427 6.86 -36.67 -42.49
N LEU A 428 6.33 -36.59 -43.72
CA LEU A 428 5.10 -35.85 -44.01
C LEU A 428 3.89 -36.45 -43.28
N LEU A 429 3.74 -37.78 -43.23
CA LEU A 429 2.65 -38.44 -42.51
C LEU A 429 2.73 -38.19 -41.01
N THR A 430 3.93 -38.13 -40.42
CA THR A 430 4.12 -37.80 -39.01
C THR A 430 3.60 -36.39 -38.71
N THR A 431 3.94 -35.42 -39.56
CA THR A 431 3.44 -34.04 -39.49
C THR A 431 1.92 -33.96 -39.72
N LEU A 432 1.37 -34.71 -40.68
CA LEU A 432 -0.08 -34.72 -40.92
C LEU A 432 -0.85 -35.40 -39.77
N ASN A 433 -0.28 -36.42 -39.14
CA ASN A 433 -0.88 -37.09 -37.99
C ASN A 433 -0.90 -36.17 -36.76
N SER A 434 0.15 -35.38 -36.53
CA SER A 434 0.18 -34.39 -35.44
C SER A 434 -0.80 -33.24 -35.69
N LEU A 435 -0.98 -32.81 -36.94
CA LEU A 435 -1.98 -31.81 -37.35
C LEU A 435 -3.43 -32.24 -37.06
N ARG A 436 -3.76 -33.55 -37.08
CA ARG A 436 -5.14 -34.03 -36.80
C ARG A 436 -5.65 -33.64 -35.42
N LEU A 437 -4.76 -33.42 -34.46
CA LEU A 437 -5.12 -32.99 -33.12
C LEU A 437 -5.63 -31.55 -33.09
N LEU A 438 -5.23 -30.73 -34.05
CA LEU A 438 -5.58 -29.32 -34.15
C LEU A 438 -5.53 -28.87 -35.61
N ALA A 439 -6.64 -29.09 -36.34
CA ALA A 439 -6.76 -28.76 -37.76
C ALA A 439 -7.79 -27.63 -38.02
N PRO A 440 -7.41 -26.34 -37.83
CA PRO A 440 -8.26 -25.22 -38.23
C PRO A 440 -8.54 -25.26 -39.73
N LYS A 441 -9.80 -25.07 -40.14
CA LYS A 441 -10.16 -25.00 -41.56
C LYS A 441 -9.56 -23.80 -42.28
N SER A 442 -9.28 -22.72 -41.56
CA SER A 442 -8.75 -21.47 -42.11
C SER A 442 -7.35 -21.60 -42.72
N ILE A 443 -6.56 -22.60 -42.30
CA ILE A 443 -5.18 -22.77 -42.76
C ILE A 443 -5.06 -23.77 -43.93
N LEU A 444 -6.16 -24.41 -44.32
CA LEU A 444 -6.15 -25.46 -45.35
C LEU A 444 -5.51 -24.99 -46.66
N SER A 445 -5.92 -23.83 -47.17
CA SER A 445 -5.39 -23.26 -48.42
C SER A 445 -3.92 -22.85 -48.33
N GLU A 446 -3.46 -22.44 -47.16
CA GLU A 446 -2.06 -22.08 -46.93
C GLU A 446 -1.18 -23.33 -46.86
N LEU A 447 -1.65 -24.36 -46.15
CA LEU A 447 -0.96 -25.65 -46.04
C LEU A 447 -0.93 -26.39 -47.37
N SER A 448 -2.02 -26.40 -48.14
CA SER A 448 -2.07 -27.03 -49.45
C SER A 448 -1.07 -26.39 -50.41
N ARG A 449 -0.97 -25.06 -50.43
CA ARG A 449 0.03 -24.34 -51.22
C ARG A 449 1.45 -24.67 -50.76
N THR A 450 1.70 -24.69 -49.45
CA THR A 450 3.03 -24.99 -48.89
C THR A 450 3.46 -26.40 -49.23
N LEU A 451 2.53 -27.36 -49.16
CA LEU A 451 2.76 -28.75 -49.56
C LEU A 451 3.01 -28.85 -51.07
N ASP A 452 2.18 -28.23 -51.90
CA ASP A 452 2.32 -28.28 -53.36
C ASP A 452 3.67 -27.66 -53.81
N THR A 453 4.07 -26.53 -53.22
CA THR A 453 5.39 -25.91 -53.45
C THR A 453 6.53 -26.85 -53.04
N ALA A 454 6.45 -27.48 -51.85
CA ALA A 454 7.48 -28.40 -51.36
C ALA A 454 7.59 -29.66 -52.25
N LEU A 455 6.46 -30.17 -52.75
CA LEU A 455 6.42 -31.28 -53.69
C LEU A 455 7.00 -30.87 -55.06
N ALA A 456 6.70 -29.67 -55.56
CA ALA A 456 7.24 -29.16 -56.82
C ALA A 456 8.77 -29.00 -56.78
N GLU A 457 9.30 -28.46 -55.68
CA GLU A 457 10.75 -28.34 -55.45
C GLU A 457 11.42 -29.71 -55.28
N SER A 458 10.77 -30.65 -54.57
CA SER A 458 11.30 -32.02 -54.44
C SER A 458 11.34 -32.72 -55.79
N ALA A 459 10.30 -32.53 -56.61
CA ALA A 459 10.18 -33.10 -57.94
C ALA A 459 11.23 -32.51 -58.90
N SER A 460 11.51 -31.20 -58.83
CA SER A 460 12.53 -30.56 -59.67
C SER A 460 13.94 -30.99 -59.28
N VAL A 461 14.21 -31.15 -57.98
CA VAL A 461 15.49 -31.69 -57.47
C VAL A 461 15.70 -33.14 -57.95
N LEU A 462 14.65 -33.97 -57.90
CA LEU A 462 14.70 -35.34 -58.45
C LEU A 462 14.87 -35.35 -59.97
N LEU A 463 14.24 -34.41 -60.69
CA LEU A 463 14.34 -34.29 -62.15
C LEU A 463 15.76 -33.87 -62.57
N GLY A 464 16.37 -32.93 -61.84
CA GLY A 464 17.75 -32.52 -62.03
C GLY A 464 18.70 -33.70 -61.87
N TYR A 465 18.53 -34.47 -60.80
CA TYR A 465 19.29 -35.71 -60.59
C TYR A 465 19.09 -36.72 -61.72
N ALA A 466 17.86 -36.92 -62.19
CA ALA A 466 17.57 -37.84 -63.29
C ALA A 466 18.22 -37.43 -64.62
N ARG A 467 18.41 -36.13 -64.88
CA ARG A 467 19.09 -35.60 -66.08
C ARG A 467 20.61 -35.73 -66.00
N GLU A 468 21.18 -35.74 -64.80
CA GLU A 468 22.63 -35.84 -64.58
C GLU A 468 23.16 -37.30 -64.66
N GLN A 469 22.29 -38.31 -64.59
CA GLN A 469 22.67 -39.72 -64.65
C GLN A 469 22.87 -40.21 -66.11
N GLY A 470 23.94 -40.98 -66.33
CA GLY A 470 24.27 -41.59 -67.63
C GLY A 470 23.31 -42.70 -68.07
N GLU A 471 23.49 -43.23 -69.29
CA GLU A 471 22.65 -44.32 -69.82
C GLU A 471 23.00 -45.68 -69.20
N GLY A 472 21.99 -46.50 -68.87
CA GLY A 472 22.15 -47.85 -68.29
C GLY A 472 21.08 -48.23 -67.26
N GLU A 473 21.29 -49.37 -66.56
CA GLU A 473 20.39 -49.88 -65.50
C GLU A 473 20.12 -48.87 -64.37
N GLU A 474 21.05 -47.95 -64.13
CA GLU A 474 20.91 -46.90 -63.11
C GLU A 474 19.86 -45.85 -63.49
N LYS A 475 19.77 -45.49 -64.78
CA LYS A 475 18.75 -44.57 -65.30
C LYS A 475 17.36 -45.17 -65.23
N GLU A 476 17.25 -46.48 -65.42
CA GLU A 476 15.97 -47.19 -65.29
C GLU A 476 15.44 -47.17 -63.85
N VAL A 477 16.32 -47.38 -62.86
CA VAL A 477 15.95 -47.28 -61.43
C VAL A 477 15.51 -45.87 -61.06
N VAL A 478 16.23 -44.84 -61.53
CA VAL A 478 15.86 -43.43 -61.28
C VAL A 478 14.55 -43.06 -62.00
N ARG A 479 14.32 -43.58 -63.20
CA ARG A 479 13.06 -43.41 -63.94
C ARG A 479 11.88 -44.02 -63.20
N ALA A 480 12.03 -45.25 -62.69
CA ALA A 480 11.00 -45.91 -61.90
C ALA A 480 10.73 -45.21 -60.55
N ALA A 481 11.78 -44.65 -59.92
CA ALA A 481 11.63 -43.81 -58.72
C ALA A 481 10.87 -42.50 -59.03
N GLY A 482 11.18 -41.84 -60.14
CA GLY A 482 10.46 -40.64 -60.62
C GLY A 482 9.01 -40.93 -60.98
N GLU A 483 8.75 -42.06 -61.65
CA GLU A 483 7.39 -42.51 -61.95
C GLU A 483 6.59 -42.80 -60.66
N THR A 484 7.22 -43.44 -59.68
CA THR A 484 6.63 -43.67 -58.34
C THR A 484 6.38 -42.35 -57.62
N PHE A 485 7.27 -41.37 -57.73
CA PHE A 485 7.08 -40.04 -57.15
C PHE A 485 5.84 -39.34 -57.74
N VAL A 486 5.73 -39.31 -59.07
CA VAL A 486 4.67 -38.59 -59.79
C VAL A 486 3.32 -39.28 -59.69
N LYS A 487 3.26 -40.60 -59.92
CA LYS A 487 2.00 -41.35 -60.04
C LYS A 487 1.48 -41.90 -58.72
N ALA A 488 2.34 -42.14 -57.73
CA ALA A 488 1.95 -42.71 -56.45
C ALA A 488 2.11 -41.72 -55.28
N PHE A 489 3.29 -41.12 -55.13
CA PHE A 489 3.62 -40.30 -53.95
C PHE A 489 2.84 -38.96 -53.93
N VAL A 490 2.90 -38.16 -55.00
CA VAL A 490 2.23 -36.85 -55.04
C VAL A 490 0.72 -36.95 -54.83
N PRO A 491 -0.02 -37.83 -55.54
CA PRO A 491 -1.45 -38.01 -55.31
C PRO A 491 -1.76 -38.52 -53.90
N PHE A 492 -0.95 -39.44 -53.36
CA PHE A 492 -1.14 -39.97 -52.01
C PHE A 492 -1.01 -38.89 -50.94
N VAL A 493 0.06 -38.10 -50.96
CA VAL A 493 0.33 -37.08 -49.92
C VAL A 493 -0.71 -35.95 -49.98
N ARG A 494 -1.11 -35.50 -51.18
CA ARG A 494 -2.20 -34.51 -51.33
C ARG A 494 -3.52 -35.04 -50.79
N ARG A 495 -3.85 -36.31 -51.08
CA ARG A 495 -5.04 -36.99 -50.54
C ARG A 495 -4.97 -37.16 -49.02
N ALA A 496 -3.79 -37.46 -48.47
CA ALA A 496 -3.58 -37.61 -47.04
C ALA A 496 -3.84 -36.29 -46.28
N LEU A 497 -3.51 -35.14 -46.86
CA LEU A 497 -3.86 -33.82 -46.30
C LEU A 497 -5.36 -33.51 -46.48
N LEU A 498 -5.86 -33.54 -47.72
CA LEU A 498 -7.22 -33.08 -48.04
C LEU A 498 -8.31 -34.00 -47.47
N GLU A 499 -8.28 -35.27 -47.83
CA GLU A 499 -9.26 -36.25 -47.37
C GLU A 499 -8.91 -36.78 -45.98
N GLY A 500 -7.62 -36.96 -45.70
CA GLY A 500 -7.17 -37.59 -44.47
C GLY A 500 -7.13 -36.69 -43.23
N VAL A 501 -6.95 -35.37 -43.39
CA VAL A 501 -6.98 -34.44 -42.24
C VAL A 501 -8.25 -33.61 -42.23
N TYR A 502 -8.69 -33.12 -43.39
CA TYR A 502 -9.79 -32.16 -43.49
C TYR A 502 -11.12 -32.77 -43.98
N GLY A 503 -11.10 -33.99 -44.52
CA GLY A 503 -12.28 -34.63 -45.09
C GLY A 503 -12.81 -33.92 -46.36
N GLU A 504 -11.99 -33.10 -47.02
CA GLU A 504 -12.33 -32.46 -48.29
C GLU A 504 -11.90 -33.35 -49.46
N LYS A 505 -12.71 -33.35 -50.54
CA LYS A 505 -12.38 -34.09 -51.76
C LYS A 505 -11.13 -33.52 -52.42
N SER A 506 -10.28 -34.41 -52.97
CA SER A 506 -9.02 -34.10 -53.66
C SER A 506 -9.14 -33.23 -54.94
N GLU A 507 -10.32 -32.64 -55.22
CA GLU A 507 -10.58 -31.77 -56.37
C GLU A 507 -10.12 -30.32 -56.14
N THR A 508 -9.53 -30.01 -54.99
CA THR A 508 -8.91 -28.71 -54.72
C THR A 508 -7.74 -28.49 -55.69
N GLY A 509 -7.83 -27.39 -56.46
CA GLY A 509 -6.91 -27.07 -57.55
C GLY A 509 -5.44 -27.21 -57.16
N MET A 510 -4.67 -27.89 -58.00
CA MET A 510 -3.22 -28.05 -57.85
C MET A 510 -2.52 -26.74 -58.21
N GLU A 511 -1.49 -26.37 -57.42
CA GLU A 511 -0.66 -25.20 -57.74
C GLU A 511 -0.03 -25.33 -59.14
N GLU A 512 -0.03 -24.24 -59.91
CA GLU A 512 0.46 -24.20 -61.30
C GLU A 512 1.92 -24.67 -61.42
N LYS A 513 2.75 -24.34 -60.42
CA LYS A 513 4.15 -24.79 -60.36
C LYS A 513 4.28 -26.31 -60.24
N LEU A 514 3.47 -26.94 -59.38
CA LEU A 514 3.49 -28.39 -59.24
C LEU A 514 3.02 -29.04 -60.54
N ARG A 515 1.97 -28.51 -61.16
CA ARG A 515 1.47 -29.01 -62.45
C ARG A 515 2.52 -28.95 -63.56
N SER A 516 3.21 -27.82 -63.71
CA SER A 516 4.30 -27.66 -64.69
C SER A 516 5.42 -28.69 -64.49
N VAL A 517 5.84 -28.94 -63.24
CA VAL A 517 6.93 -29.89 -62.97
C VAL A 517 6.49 -31.34 -63.20
N LEU A 518 5.21 -31.66 -62.94
CA LEU A 518 4.66 -32.98 -63.26
C LEU A 518 4.56 -33.21 -64.78
N ASP A 519 4.25 -32.16 -65.55
CA ASP A 519 4.23 -32.21 -67.01
C ASP A 519 5.66 -32.41 -67.57
N ASP A 520 6.67 -31.74 -67.02
CA ASP A 520 8.09 -31.95 -67.38
C ASP A 520 8.55 -33.40 -67.12
N TRP A 521 8.10 -33.99 -66.01
CA TRP A 521 8.32 -35.41 -65.72
C TRP A 521 7.57 -36.33 -66.70
N ALA A 522 6.35 -35.98 -67.10
CA ALA A 522 5.58 -36.76 -68.07
C ALA A 522 6.28 -36.80 -69.44
N VAL A 523 6.88 -35.67 -69.88
CA VAL A 523 7.69 -35.61 -71.10
C VAL A 523 8.93 -36.51 -70.98
N LEU A 524 9.69 -36.41 -69.89
CA LEU A 524 10.90 -37.22 -69.68
C LEU A 524 10.59 -38.72 -69.59
N LEU A 525 9.44 -39.10 -69.02
CA LEU A 525 8.98 -40.48 -68.97
C LEU A 525 8.54 -41.01 -70.36
N GLN A 526 8.00 -40.15 -71.23
CA GLN A 526 7.64 -40.49 -72.62
C GLN A 526 8.87 -40.64 -73.53
N ASP A 527 9.87 -39.76 -73.41
CA ASP A 527 11.12 -39.82 -74.20
C ASP A 527 11.93 -41.11 -73.94
N GLY A 528 11.83 -41.67 -72.72
CA GLY A 528 12.45 -42.95 -72.39
C GLY A 528 11.75 -44.19 -72.97
N LEU A 529 10.48 -44.08 -73.37
CA LEU A 529 9.73 -45.15 -74.04
C LEU A 529 10.01 -45.19 -75.55
N SER A 530 10.28 -44.03 -76.17
CA SER A 530 10.68 -43.94 -77.59
C SER A 530 12.10 -44.46 -77.85
N ASN A 531 13.05 -44.27 -76.92
CA ASN A 531 14.41 -44.80 -77.09
C ASN A 531 14.51 -46.32 -76.84
N GLY A 532 13.62 -46.90 -76.02
CA GLY A 532 13.59 -48.35 -75.77
C GLY A 532 12.96 -49.17 -76.90
N THR A 533 12.20 -48.53 -77.80
CA THR A 533 11.59 -49.21 -78.97
C THR A 533 12.49 -49.22 -80.20
N SER A 534 13.54 -48.39 -80.25
CA SER A 534 14.52 -48.39 -81.35
C SER A 534 15.59 -49.49 -81.23
N GLU A 535 15.85 -50.06 -80.05
CA GLU A 535 16.87 -51.12 -79.88
C GLU A 535 16.33 -52.56 -79.98
N SER A 536 15.00 -52.76 -80.02
CA SER A 536 14.40 -54.11 -80.13
C SER A 536 14.07 -54.57 -81.56
N THR A 537 14.59 -53.88 -82.59
CA THR A 537 14.25 -54.18 -84.01
C THR A 537 15.47 -54.40 -84.91
N THR A 538 16.54 -54.97 -84.38
CA THR A 538 17.59 -55.61 -85.18
C THR A 538 18.03 -56.90 -84.50
N ALA A 539 17.33 -57.98 -84.85
CA ALA A 539 17.82 -59.35 -84.76
C ALA A 539 18.01 -59.87 -86.19
#